data_AF-A0AAW5RWE2-F1
#
_entry.id   AF-A0AAW5RWE2-F1
#
_cell.length_a   1.000
_cell.length_b   1.000
_cell.length_c   1.000
_cell.angle_alpha   90.00
_cell.angle_beta   90.00
_cell.angle_gamma   90.00
#
_symmetry.space_group_name_H-M   'P 1'
#
loop_
_entity.id
_entity.type
_entity.pdbx_description
1 polymer ?
#
loop_
_entity_poly.entity_id
_entity_poly.type
_entity_poly.pdbx_seq_one_letter_code
_entity_poly.pdbx_strand_id
1 'polypeptide(L)'
;MLATRYVVDWQLGPWLSSWEANVVPGLPRYFNASDVDGSTWLLTDEPPTPEMDEDDSWDYDDNAADIAKHLVVCWPNPPVEVAKSASMTLPTLRWFMAGKTSLERAQRVSLETLLGIKYDVCTFSYVGSGPYVLMAHKPQALQTVYESISGGGDASPCEIVPREGVADPGWRYILINPYGSPPSIVMVPRGAKIMQRLPDVLLNYAGINTVSLEFFREVVATCAKACRDPASNLREMNHFVARYKTHWENSIWQPE
;
A
#
# COMPACT_ATOMS: atom_id res chain seq x y z
N MET A 1 -56.53 -52.93 10.19
CA MET A 1 -55.53 -51.87 9.99
C MET A 1 -55.83 -51.18 8.67
N LEU A 2 -56.43 -49.99 8.70
CA LEU A 2 -56.64 -49.12 7.54
C LEU A 2 -56.59 -47.69 8.09
N ALA A 3 -55.56 -46.93 7.73
CA ALA A 3 -55.30 -45.58 8.22
C ALA A 3 -55.94 -44.55 7.29
N THR A 4 -56.76 -43.67 7.86
CA THR A 4 -57.43 -42.54 7.22
C THR A 4 -56.41 -41.46 6.84
N ARG A 5 -56.37 -41.04 5.56
CA ARG A 5 -55.60 -39.87 5.11
C ARG A 5 -56.39 -38.59 5.40
N TYR A 6 -55.82 -37.68 6.17
CA TYR A 6 -56.27 -36.29 6.23
C TYR A 6 -55.63 -35.52 5.05
N VAL A 7 -56.46 -34.87 4.23
CA VAL A 7 -56.02 -33.90 3.21
C VAL A 7 -56.09 -32.53 3.86
N VAL A 8 -54.97 -31.81 3.89
CA VAL A 8 -54.90 -30.44 4.39
C VAL A 8 -55.15 -29.50 3.21
N ASP A 9 -56.30 -28.81 3.20
CA ASP A 9 -56.59 -27.74 2.25
C ASP A 9 -55.86 -26.47 2.68
N TRP A 10 -54.72 -26.21 2.05
CA TRP A 10 -53.98 -24.97 2.22
C TRP A 10 -54.67 -23.84 1.43
N GLN A 11 -55.10 -22.78 2.12
CA GLN A 11 -55.48 -21.53 1.46
C GLN A 11 -54.38 -20.48 1.62
N LEU A 12 -54.06 -19.79 0.53
CA LEU A 12 -53.08 -18.71 0.50
C LEU A 12 -53.56 -17.56 1.40
N GLY A 13 -52.77 -17.22 2.41
CA GLY A 13 -53.04 -16.07 3.27
C GLY A 13 -52.79 -14.74 2.54
N PRO A 14 -53.44 -13.64 2.96
CA PRO A 14 -53.36 -12.33 2.31
C PRO A 14 -51.95 -11.69 2.27
N TRP A 15 -50.98 -12.25 3.00
CA TRP A 15 -49.58 -11.81 3.00
C TRP A 15 -48.80 -12.17 1.73
N LEU A 16 -49.22 -13.20 0.98
CA LEU A 16 -48.56 -13.62 -0.27
C LEU A 16 -49.04 -12.79 -1.49
N SER A 17 -50.30 -12.36 -1.49
CA SER A 17 -50.87 -11.56 -2.60
C SER A 17 -50.27 -10.16 -2.74
N SER A 18 -49.75 -9.57 -1.65
CA SER A 18 -49.16 -8.22 -1.68
C SER A 18 -47.76 -8.17 -2.30
N TRP A 19 -47.03 -9.28 -2.31
CA TRP A 19 -45.70 -9.39 -2.93
C TRP A 19 -45.80 -9.62 -4.44
N GLU A 20 -46.76 -10.42 -4.89
CA GLU A 20 -46.98 -10.66 -6.33
C GLU A 20 -47.46 -9.41 -7.07
N ALA A 21 -48.23 -8.52 -6.41
CA ALA A 21 -48.74 -7.29 -7.00
C ALA A 21 -47.68 -6.19 -7.21
N ASN A 22 -46.52 -6.29 -6.56
CA ASN A 22 -45.45 -5.27 -6.59
C ASN A 22 -44.17 -5.78 -7.26
N VAL A 23 -44.23 -6.87 -8.02
CA VAL A 23 -43.09 -7.33 -8.81
C VAL A 23 -42.86 -6.31 -9.93
N VAL A 24 -41.78 -5.52 -9.79
CA VAL A 24 -41.27 -4.67 -10.88
C VAL A 24 -41.09 -5.55 -12.12
N PRO A 25 -41.60 -5.16 -13.32
CA PRO A 25 -41.42 -5.94 -14.54
C PRO A 25 -39.95 -6.31 -14.69
N GLY A 26 -39.66 -7.62 -14.67
CA GLY A 26 -38.30 -8.10 -14.63
C GLY A 26 -37.55 -7.66 -15.88
N LEU A 27 -36.50 -6.86 -15.71
CA LEU A 27 -35.49 -6.66 -16.73
C LEU A 27 -35.01 -8.05 -17.22
N PRO A 28 -34.76 -8.23 -18.53
CA PRO A 28 -34.32 -9.51 -19.06
C PRO A 28 -33.07 -9.96 -18.31
N ARG A 29 -33.07 -11.22 -17.87
CA ARG A 29 -31.94 -11.81 -17.16
C ARG A 29 -31.25 -12.81 -18.06
N TYR A 30 -29.92 -12.79 -18.09
CA TYR A 30 -29.14 -13.75 -18.83
C TYR A 30 -27.97 -14.28 -18.00
N PHE A 31 -27.56 -15.50 -18.30
CA PHE A 31 -26.38 -16.11 -17.70
C PHE A 31 -25.15 -15.72 -18.50
N ASN A 32 -24.16 -15.14 -17.82
CA ASN A 32 -22.85 -14.83 -18.38
C ASN A 32 -21.80 -15.74 -17.75
N ALA A 33 -21.16 -16.58 -18.56
CA ALA A 33 -20.01 -17.36 -18.12
C ALA A 33 -18.77 -16.46 -18.21
N SER A 34 -18.13 -16.20 -17.08
CA SER A 34 -16.89 -15.43 -17.04
C SER A 34 -15.73 -16.32 -17.48
N ASP A 35 -15.02 -15.90 -18.52
CA ASP A 35 -13.81 -16.57 -19.02
C ASP A 35 -12.61 -16.42 -18.07
N VAL A 36 -12.71 -15.53 -17.07
CA VAL A 36 -11.61 -15.21 -16.13
C VAL A 36 -11.56 -16.18 -14.96
N ASP A 37 -12.72 -16.58 -14.44
CA ASP A 37 -12.83 -17.42 -13.24
C ASP A 37 -13.66 -18.69 -13.45
N GLY A 38 -14.27 -18.87 -14.64
CA GLY A 38 -15.15 -20.00 -14.96
C GLY A 38 -16.51 -19.97 -14.25
N SER A 39 -16.82 -18.90 -13.53
CA SER A 39 -18.09 -18.74 -12.81
C SER A 39 -19.19 -18.28 -13.77
N THR A 40 -20.42 -18.75 -13.54
CA THR A 40 -21.60 -18.28 -14.28
C THR A 40 -22.38 -17.28 -13.42
N TRP A 41 -22.49 -16.04 -13.89
CA TRP A 41 -23.19 -14.94 -13.24
C TRP A 41 -24.57 -14.70 -13.87
N LEU A 42 -25.58 -14.37 -13.06
CA LEU A 42 -26.91 -13.95 -13.55
C LEU A 42 -26.96 -12.42 -13.57
N LEU A 43 -26.99 -11.83 -14.76
CA LEU A 43 -27.01 -10.38 -14.96
C LEU A 43 -28.42 -9.91 -15.36
N THR A 44 -28.74 -8.65 -15.07
CA THR A 44 -30.09 -8.07 -15.24
C THR A 44 -30.16 -6.96 -16.31
N ASP A 45 -29.16 -6.88 -17.18
CA ASP A 45 -29.06 -5.85 -18.23
C ASP A 45 -29.15 -6.47 -19.64
N GLU A 46 -29.18 -5.64 -20.68
CA GLU A 46 -29.13 -6.11 -22.08
C GLU A 46 -27.70 -6.63 -22.38
N PRO A 47 -27.53 -7.81 -23.01
CA PRO A 47 -26.20 -8.34 -23.26
C PRO A 47 -25.45 -7.36 -24.17
N PRO A 48 -24.19 -6.99 -23.82
CA PRO A 48 -23.42 -6.09 -24.65
C PRO A 48 -23.31 -6.70 -26.04
N THR A 49 -23.71 -5.94 -27.06
CA THR A 49 -23.36 -6.27 -28.44
C THR A 49 -21.84 -6.33 -28.52
N PRO A 50 -21.25 -7.33 -29.17
CA PRO A 50 -19.81 -7.38 -29.39
C PRO A 50 -19.43 -6.29 -30.39
N GLU A 51 -19.40 -5.05 -29.92
CA GLU A 51 -18.59 -4.00 -30.50
C GLU A 51 -17.16 -4.44 -30.18
N MET A 52 -16.46 -4.91 -31.21
CA MET A 52 -15.00 -4.97 -31.16
C MET A 52 -14.55 -3.52 -31.02
N ASP A 53 -14.37 -3.08 -29.78
CA ASP A 53 -13.66 -1.86 -29.46
C ASP A 53 -12.22 -2.07 -29.94
N GLU A 54 -11.94 -1.69 -31.18
CA GLU A 54 -10.60 -1.50 -31.73
C GLU A 54 -9.96 -0.24 -31.11
N ASP A 55 -9.97 -0.14 -29.77
CA ASP A 55 -9.21 0.83 -28.99
C ASP A 55 -8.83 0.25 -27.63
N ASP A 56 -8.30 -0.97 -27.63
CA ASP A 56 -7.44 -1.47 -26.54
C ASP A 56 -6.06 -0.76 -26.58
N SER A 57 -6.06 0.57 -26.69
CA SER A 57 -4.91 1.37 -26.29
C SER A 57 -4.81 1.26 -24.78
N TRP A 58 -4.15 0.21 -24.30
CA TRP A 58 -3.72 0.08 -22.92
C TRP A 58 -2.80 1.26 -22.62
N ASP A 59 -3.39 2.40 -22.24
CA ASP A 59 -2.68 3.59 -21.82
C ASP A 59 -1.83 3.20 -20.62
N TYR A 60 -0.54 2.99 -20.87
CA TYR A 60 0.46 2.78 -19.83
C TYR A 60 0.42 4.00 -18.89
N ASP A 61 -0.18 3.82 -17.71
CA ASP A 61 -0.20 4.88 -16.70
C ASP A 61 1.20 5.01 -16.09
N ASP A 62 2.01 5.94 -16.64
CA ASP A 62 3.29 6.34 -16.06
C ASP A 62 3.05 7.17 -14.78
N ASN A 63 2.64 6.47 -13.73
CA ASN A 63 2.34 7.02 -12.41
C ASN A 63 3.61 7.32 -11.56
N ALA A 64 4.82 7.10 -12.08
CA ALA A 64 6.04 7.24 -11.29
C ALA A 64 6.31 8.67 -10.80
N ALA A 65 5.83 9.68 -11.53
CA ALA A 65 5.90 11.07 -11.08
C ALA A 65 5.16 11.28 -9.75
N ASP A 66 3.99 10.66 -9.60
CA ASP A 66 3.20 10.74 -8.37
C ASP A 66 3.85 9.93 -7.23
N ILE A 67 4.36 8.73 -7.52
CA ILE A 67 5.12 7.94 -6.54
C ILE A 67 6.34 8.71 -6.03
N ALA A 68 7.12 9.30 -6.94
CA ALA A 68 8.29 10.10 -6.59
C ALA A 68 7.92 11.31 -5.73
N LYS A 69 6.82 12.00 -6.06
CA LYS A 69 6.29 13.12 -5.26
C LYS A 69 6.04 12.73 -3.81
N HIS A 70 5.41 11.58 -3.58
CA HIS A 70 5.11 11.11 -2.23
C HIS A 70 6.37 10.62 -1.49
N LEU A 71 7.24 9.85 -2.16
CA LEU A 71 8.50 9.38 -1.60
C LEU A 71 9.45 10.52 -1.23
N VAL A 72 9.63 11.52 -2.10
CA VAL A 72 10.53 12.66 -1.87
C VAL A 72 10.08 13.51 -0.67
N VAL A 73 8.76 13.65 -0.46
CA VAL A 73 8.21 14.34 0.72
C VAL A 73 8.51 13.59 2.02
N CYS A 74 8.51 12.26 1.97
CA CYS A 74 8.81 11.39 3.08
C CYS A 74 10.29 11.01 3.16
N TRP A 75 11.15 11.53 2.28
CA TRP A 75 12.55 11.16 2.29
C TRP A 75 13.30 11.83 3.45
N PRO A 76 14.29 11.17 4.08
CA PRO A 76 15.06 11.77 5.17
C PRO A 76 15.91 12.98 4.77
N ASN A 77 16.34 13.02 3.51
CA ASN A 77 17.18 14.09 2.96
C ASN A 77 16.34 15.16 2.26
N PRO A 78 16.78 16.43 2.28
CA PRO A 78 16.13 17.51 1.56
C PRO A 78 15.98 17.19 0.04
N PRO A 79 14.89 17.63 -0.62
CA PRO A 79 14.66 17.36 -2.04
C PRO A 79 15.80 17.83 -2.98
N VAL A 80 16.57 18.83 -2.57
CA VAL A 80 17.74 19.31 -3.33
C VAL A 80 18.87 18.28 -3.37
N GLU A 81 19.05 17.49 -2.31
CA GLU A 81 20.04 16.41 -2.27
C GLU A 81 19.55 15.24 -3.12
N VAL A 82 18.26 14.90 -3.04
CA VAL A 82 17.65 13.84 -3.87
C VAL A 82 17.82 14.16 -5.36
N ALA A 83 17.53 15.41 -5.78
CA ALA A 83 17.74 15.84 -7.15
C ALA A 83 19.21 15.71 -7.60
N LYS A 84 20.15 16.12 -6.75
CA LYS A 84 21.60 16.00 -7.02
C LYS A 84 22.04 14.54 -7.16
N SER A 85 21.59 13.65 -6.27
CA SER A 85 21.87 12.22 -6.35
C SER A 85 21.35 11.59 -7.64
N ALA A 86 20.22 12.08 -8.15
CA ALA A 86 19.67 11.67 -9.44
C ALA A 86 20.24 12.44 -10.66
N SER A 87 21.33 13.18 -10.49
CA SER A 87 22.00 13.97 -11.54
C SER A 87 21.10 14.99 -12.25
N MET A 88 20.20 15.63 -11.50
CA MET A 88 19.30 16.66 -12.01
C MET A 88 19.21 17.88 -11.09
N THR A 89 18.57 18.94 -11.59
CA THR A 89 18.33 20.15 -10.79
C THR A 89 17.05 20.01 -9.96
N LEU A 90 16.96 20.73 -8.84
CA LEU A 90 15.74 20.77 -8.03
C LEU A 90 14.51 21.27 -8.82
N PRO A 91 14.59 22.31 -9.68
CA PRO A 91 13.48 22.67 -10.56
C PRO A 91 13.02 21.54 -11.47
N THR A 92 13.95 20.80 -12.09
CA THR A 92 13.64 19.64 -12.94
C THR A 92 12.86 18.59 -12.15
N LEU A 93 13.36 18.20 -10.96
CA LEU A 93 12.67 17.25 -10.08
C LEU A 93 11.26 17.74 -9.70
N ARG A 94 11.10 19.02 -9.36
CA ARG A 94 9.80 19.61 -9.00
C ARG A 94 8.80 19.63 -10.14
N TRP A 95 9.24 19.92 -11.36
CA TRP A 95 8.36 19.88 -12.53
C TRP A 95 7.94 18.45 -12.86
N PHE A 96 8.86 17.50 -12.76
CA PHE A 96 8.53 16.09 -12.92
C PHE A 96 7.49 15.63 -11.90
N MET A 97 7.72 15.86 -10.60
CA MET A 97 6.76 15.54 -9.52
C MET A 97 5.42 16.26 -9.63
N ALA A 98 5.34 17.33 -10.42
CA ALA A 98 4.10 18.07 -10.69
C ALA A 98 3.43 17.64 -12.01
N GLY A 99 3.95 16.63 -12.70
CA GLY A 99 3.45 16.18 -14.01
C GLY A 99 3.67 17.17 -15.15
N LYS A 100 4.55 18.16 -14.97
CA LYS A 100 4.76 19.25 -15.95
C LYS A 100 5.81 18.94 -17.00
N THR A 101 6.70 17.99 -16.75
CA THR A 101 7.75 17.58 -17.68
C THR A 101 8.07 16.11 -17.48
N SER A 102 8.44 15.42 -18.55
CA SER A 102 9.13 14.14 -18.47
C SER A 102 10.61 14.36 -18.18
N LEU A 103 11.27 13.33 -17.64
CA LEU A 103 12.71 13.33 -17.41
C LEU A 103 13.44 12.71 -18.60
N GLU A 104 14.68 13.14 -18.84
CA GLU A 104 15.57 12.42 -19.75
C GLU A 104 15.78 10.98 -19.25
N ARG A 105 15.93 10.03 -20.17
CA ARG A 105 16.01 8.59 -19.82
C ARG A 105 17.03 8.28 -18.74
N ALA A 106 18.22 8.88 -18.81
CA ALA A 106 19.27 8.66 -17.80
C ALA A 106 18.88 9.20 -16.41
N GLN A 107 18.27 10.38 -16.36
CA GLN A 107 17.76 10.99 -15.12
C GLN A 107 16.59 10.20 -14.55
N ARG A 108 15.70 9.70 -15.41
CA ARG A 108 14.55 8.87 -15.04
C ARG A 108 15.01 7.58 -14.37
N VAL A 109 15.89 6.82 -15.02
CA VAL A 109 16.45 5.57 -14.46
C VAL A 109 17.19 5.83 -13.15
N SER A 110 17.96 6.93 -13.08
CA SER A 110 18.68 7.31 -11.86
C SER A 110 17.73 7.61 -10.70
N LEU A 111 16.65 8.37 -10.94
CA LEU A 111 15.65 8.68 -9.94
C LEU A 111 14.86 7.44 -9.49
N GLU A 112 14.41 6.60 -10.43
CA GLU A 112 13.72 5.35 -10.13
C GLU A 112 14.59 4.42 -9.29
N THR A 113 15.86 4.27 -9.66
CA THR A 113 16.82 3.45 -8.90
C THR A 113 17.04 4.02 -7.50
N LEU A 114 17.19 5.34 -7.37
CA LEU A 114 17.40 6.03 -6.11
C LEU A 114 16.22 5.86 -5.15
N LEU A 115 15.00 6.01 -5.67
CA LEU A 115 13.76 5.95 -4.90
C LEU A 115 13.18 4.53 -4.82
N GLY A 116 13.80 3.55 -5.49
CA GLY A 116 13.34 2.17 -5.50
C GLY A 116 11.99 2.02 -6.19
N ILE A 117 11.72 2.83 -7.21
CA ILE A 117 10.52 2.75 -8.04
C ILE A 117 10.78 1.71 -9.12
N LYS A 118 9.87 0.75 -9.27
CA LYS A 118 9.97 -0.32 -10.26
C LYS A 118 8.67 -0.46 -11.03
N TYR A 119 8.78 -0.89 -12.28
CA TYR A 119 7.60 -1.28 -13.05
C TYR A 119 7.15 -2.67 -12.58
N ASP A 120 5.90 -2.77 -12.17
CA ASP A 120 5.24 -4.03 -11.82
C ASP A 120 4.44 -4.51 -13.03
N VAL A 121 4.82 -5.68 -13.54
CA VAL A 121 4.19 -6.29 -14.71
C VAL A 121 2.79 -6.79 -14.39
N CYS A 122 2.51 -7.15 -13.13
CA CYS A 122 1.21 -7.66 -12.71
C CYS A 122 0.16 -6.56 -12.67
N THR A 123 0.55 -5.34 -12.29
CA THR A 123 -0.37 -4.18 -12.19
C THR A 123 -0.26 -3.24 -13.39
N PHE A 124 0.65 -3.51 -14.33
CA PHE A 124 0.97 -2.65 -15.48
C PHE A 124 1.28 -1.20 -15.10
N SER A 125 1.86 -0.97 -13.92
CA SER A 125 2.11 0.36 -13.36
C SER A 125 3.46 0.40 -12.65
N TYR A 126 3.97 1.59 -12.36
CA TYR A 126 5.08 1.71 -11.42
C TYR A 126 4.59 1.55 -9.98
N VAL A 127 5.48 1.05 -9.12
CA VAL A 127 5.27 0.86 -7.68
C VAL A 127 6.53 1.22 -6.89
N GLY A 128 6.36 1.70 -5.65
CA GLY A 128 7.46 1.86 -4.71
C GLY A 128 7.84 0.49 -4.12
N SER A 129 9.02 -0.02 -4.45
CA SER A 129 9.42 -1.39 -4.12
C SER A 129 9.96 -1.58 -2.70
N GLY A 130 10.31 -0.51 -1.98
CA GLY A 130 10.94 -0.59 -0.66
C GLY A 130 12.18 -1.52 -0.61
N PRO A 131 12.67 -1.87 0.60
CA PRO A 131 12.35 -1.27 1.90
C PRO A 131 12.94 0.14 2.09
N TYR A 132 12.35 0.96 2.96
CA TYR A 132 12.73 2.36 3.15
C TYR A 132 12.98 2.75 4.61
N VAL A 133 13.82 3.77 4.82
CA VAL A 133 13.70 4.69 5.96
C VAL A 133 12.97 5.95 5.50
N LEU A 134 11.86 6.29 6.15
CA LEU A 134 11.02 7.43 5.79
C LEU A 134 10.86 8.39 6.98
N MET A 135 10.45 9.61 6.69
CA MET A 135 10.14 10.66 7.65
C MET A 135 8.66 10.99 7.63
N ALA A 136 8.05 11.04 8.82
CA ALA A 136 6.67 11.45 8.99
C ALA A 136 6.53 12.98 8.96
N HIS A 137 6.65 13.59 7.78
CA HIS A 137 6.49 15.04 7.60
C HIS A 137 5.07 15.46 7.23
N LYS A 138 4.46 14.78 6.26
CA LYS A 138 3.11 15.08 5.78
C LYS A 138 2.23 13.83 5.89
N PRO A 139 1.11 13.88 6.63
CA PRO A 139 0.21 12.73 6.82
C PRO A 139 -0.23 12.08 5.51
N GLN A 140 -0.71 12.89 4.57
CA GLN A 140 -1.20 12.40 3.27
C GLN A 140 -0.11 11.71 2.45
N ALA A 141 1.11 12.27 2.44
CA ALA A 141 2.19 11.66 1.68
C ALA A 141 2.65 10.35 2.33
N LEU A 142 2.72 10.31 3.66
CA LEU A 142 3.04 9.09 4.39
C LEU A 142 1.99 8.00 4.17
N GLN A 143 0.70 8.37 4.17
CA GLN A 143 -0.40 7.44 3.92
C GLN A 143 -0.27 6.79 2.54
N THR A 144 -0.09 7.59 1.47
CA THR A 144 0.07 7.06 0.10
C THR A 144 1.27 6.12 -0.02
N VAL A 145 2.41 6.48 0.59
CA VAL A 145 3.60 5.60 0.58
C VAL A 145 3.33 4.32 1.37
N TYR A 146 2.70 4.44 2.55
CA TYR A 146 2.34 3.30 3.39
C TYR A 146 1.42 2.33 2.64
N GLU A 147 0.34 2.81 2.03
CA GLU A 147 -0.60 2.00 1.26
C GLU A 147 0.12 1.24 0.13
N SER A 148 1.04 1.90 -0.57
CA SER A 148 1.83 1.25 -1.63
C SER A 148 2.73 0.13 -1.09
N ILE A 149 3.52 0.38 -0.04
CA ILE A 149 4.52 -0.60 0.45
C ILE A 149 3.91 -1.70 1.33
N SER A 150 2.66 -1.53 1.76
CA SER A 150 1.92 -2.51 2.54
C SER A 150 0.91 -3.30 1.71
N GLY A 151 0.84 -3.11 0.39
CA GLY A 151 -0.17 -3.79 -0.43
C GLY A 151 -1.62 -3.40 -0.09
N GLY A 152 -1.86 -2.11 0.18
CA GLY A 152 -3.17 -1.58 0.55
C GLY A 152 -3.50 -1.67 2.04
N GLY A 153 -2.47 -1.79 2.89
CA GLY A 153 -2.63 -1.86 4.35
C GLY A 153 -2.47 -3.26 4.95
N ASP A 154 -2.00 -4.23 4.16
CA ASP A 154 -1.60 -5.57 4.61
C ASP A 154 -0.25 -5.54 5.33
N ALA A 155 -0.22 -4.80 6.45
CA ALA A 155 0.89 -4.69 7.38
C ALA A 155 0.36 -4.50 8.80
N SER A 156 1.22 -4.72 9.80
CA SER A 156 0.88 -4.56 11.23
C SER A 156 1.74 -3.49 11.91
N PRO A 157 1.74 -2.23 11.42
CA PRO A 157 2.75 -1.26 11.80
C PRO A 157 2.72 -0.95 13.30
N CYS A 158 3.89 -0.85 13.93
CA CYS A 158 4.02 -0.61 15.36
C CYS A 158 5.19 0.30 15.70
N GLU A 159 5.05 1.14 16.73
CA GLU A 159 6.19 1.82 17.32
C GLU A 159 7.03 0.84 18.10
N ILE A 160 8.33 0.83 17.84
CA ILE A 160 9.29 0.06 18.63
C ILE A 160 9.88 0.90 19.77
N VAL A 161 9.88 0.35 20.97
CA VAL A 161 10.48 0.96 22.18
C VAL A 161 11.39 -0.07 22.83
N PRO A 162 12.61 0.29 23.28
CA PRO A 162 13.46 -0.69 23.94
C PRO A 162 12.83 -1.11 25.28
N ARG A 163 12.81 -2.42 25.55
CA ARG A 163 12.29 -3.00 26.79
C ARG A 163 13.07 -2.50 28.01
N GLU A 164 14.36 -2.24 27.83
CA GLU A 164 15.27 -1.76 28.87
C GLU A 164 16.02 -0.51 28.38
N GLY A 165 16.29 0.41 29.32
CA GLY A 165 16.99 1.65 29.03
C GLY A 165 16.07 2.77 28.53
N VAL A 166 16.66 3.77 27.89
CA VAL A 166 15.96 4.97 27.44
C VAL A 166 15.80 4.92 25.92
N ALA A 167 14.58 5.16 25.44
CA ALA A 167 14.32 5.34 24.02
C ALA A 167 15.03 6.59 23.47
N ASP A 168 15.22 6.65 22.16
CA ASP A 168 15.79 7.83 21.49
C ASP A 168 14.99 9.09 21.86
N PRO A 169 15.65 10.17 22.36
CA PRO A 169 14.95 11.38 22.81
C PRO A 169 14.47 12.28 21.65
N GLY A 170 15.00 12.12 20.44
CA GLY A 170 14.63 12.89 19.27
C GLY A 170 13.58 12.21 18.38
N TRP A 171 13.62 10.87 18.32
CA TRP A 171 12.85 10.10 17.35
C TRP A 171 12.00 9.00 17.98
N ARG A 172 10.85 8.74 17.35
CA ARG A 172 10.10 7.49 17.45
C ARG A 172 10.33 6.72 16.15
N TYR A 173 10.46 5.41 16.26
CA TYR A 173 10.68 4.52 15.11
C TYR A 173 9.47 3.62 14.97
N ILE A 174 8.79 3.70 13.83
CA ILE A 174 7.64 2.87 13.49
C ILE A 174 8.12 1.82 12.50
N LEU A 175 7.96 0.55 12.84
CA LEU A 175 8.18 -0.56 11.93
C LEU A 175 6.92 -0.77 11.08
N ILE A 176 7.06 -0.80 9.76
CA ILE A 176 6.03 -1.25 8.83
C ILE A 176 6.45 -2.66 8.38
N ASN A 177 5.68 -3.66 8.79
CA ASN A 177 5.96 -5.09 8.70
C ASN A 177 4.86 -5.80 7.87
N PRO A 178 4.87 -5.64 6.53
CA PRO A 178 3.96 -6.37 5.66
C PRO A 178 4.23 -7.88 5.69
N TYR A 179 3.20 -8.69 5.45
CA TYR A 179 3.36 -10.14 5.36
C TYR A 179 4.21 -10.51 4.14
N GLY A 180 5.22 -11.38 4.33
CA GLY A 180 6.00 -11.93 3.22
C GLY A 180 6.88 -10.91 2.48
N SER A 181 6.93 -9.66 2.94
CA SER A 181 7.61 -8.56 2.26
C SER A 181 8.60 -7.83 3.19
N PRO A 182 9.69 -7.25 2.65
CA PRO A 182 10.69 -6.57 3.47
C PRO A 182 10.09 -5.40 4.27
N PRO A 183 10.44 -5.27 5.56
CA PRO A 183 9.92 -4.21 6.41
C PRO A 183 10.57 -2.85 6.11
N SER A 184 9.81 -1.77 6.32
CA SER A 184 10.28 -0.39 6.26
C SER A 184 10.20 0.29 7.62
N ILE A 185 10.93 1.38 7.82
CA ILE A 185 10.98 2.12 9.08
C ILE A 185 10.55 3.57 8.83
N VAL A 186 9.64 4.09 9.65
CA VAL A 186 9.26 5.50 9.65
C VAL A 186 9.81 6.17 10.91
N MET A 187 10.62 7.20 10.72
CA MET A 187 11.08 8.09 11.76
C MET A 187 10.07 9.23 11.98
N VAL A 188 9.65 9.39 13.22
CA VAL A 188 8.72 10.45 13.63
C VAL A 188 9.40 11.33 14.68
N PRO A 189 9.57 12.64 14.45
CA PRO A 189 10.15 13.51 15.47
C PRO A 189 9.28 13.49 16.74
N ARG A 190 9.90 13.38 17.90
CA ARG A 190 9.16 13.48 19.17
C ARG A 190 8.52 14.87 19.29
N GLY A 191 7.26 14.89 19.71
CA GLY A 191 6.46 16.11 19.80
C GLY A 191 5.82 16.57 18.49
N ALA A 192 6.06 15.87 17.37
CA ALA A 192 5.42 16.21 16.11
C ALA A 192 3.90 16.00 16.15
N LYS A 193 3.13 16.93 15.56
CA LYS A 193 1.65 16.85 15.53
C LYS A 193 1.12 15.59 14.83
N ILE A 194 1.87 15.07 13.84
CA ILE A 194 1.52 13.84 13.12
C ILE A 194 1.39 12.62 14.05
N MET A 195 2.04 12.63 15.21
CA MET A 195 1.97 11.53 16.18
C MET A 195 0.54 11.20 16.61
N GLN A 196 -0.32 12.22 16.75
CA GLN A 196 -1.73 12.03 17.14
C GLN A 196 -2.58 11.44 16.01
N ARG A 197 -2.07 11.50 14.78
CA ARG A 197 -2.75 11.05 13.56
C ARG A 197 -2.15 9.77 12.98
N LEU A 198 -1.11 9.20 13.60
CA LEU A 198 -0.50 7.96 13.10
C LEU A 198 -1.53 6.83 12.92
N PRO A 199 -2.47 6.60 13.85
CA PRO A 199 -3.52 5.58 13.65
C PRO A 199 -4.45 5.87 12.46
N ASP A 200 -4.62 7.13 12.09
CA ASP A 200 -5.44 7.52 10.92
C ASP A 200 -4.67 7.40 9.59
N VAL A 201 -3.33 7.44 9.66
CA VAL A 201 -2.42 7.47 8.50
C VAL A 201 -1.90 6.08 8.17
N LEU A 202 -1.69 5.25 9.19
CA LEU A 202 -1.17 3.90 9.08
C LEU A 202 -2.29 2.93 9.46
N LEU A 203 -2.94 2.33 8.46
CA LEU A 203 -3.96 1.31 8.71
C LEU A 203 -3.36 0.19 9.58
N ASN A 204 -4.19 -0.42 10.44
CA ASN A 204 -3.76 -1.51 11.33
C ASN A 204 -2.60 -1.13 12.28
N TYR A 205 -2.44 0.15 12.62
CA TYR A 205 -1.44 0.57 13.61
C TYR A 205 -1.65 -0.10 14.96
N ALA A 206 -0.74 -1.01 15.31
CA ALA A 206 -0.82 -1.88 16.48
C ALA A 206 -0.39 -1.21 17.79
N GLY A 207 -0.02 0.08 17.74
CA GLY A 207 0.44 0.82 18.91
C GLY A 207 1.93 0.58 19.20
N ILE A 208 2.27 0.45 20.48
CA ILE A 208 3.66 0.32 20.94
C ILE A 208 3.99 -1.15 21.16
N ASN A 209 5.11 -1.59 20.61
CA ASN A 209 5.72 -2.88 20.88
C ASN A 209 7.09 -2.71 21.55
N THR A 210 7.35 -3.47 22.60
CA THR A 210 8.64 -3.45 23.30
C THR A 210 9.58 -4.45 22.67
N VAL A 211 10.81 -4.03 22.37
CA VAL A 211 11.82 -4.85 21.70
C VAL A 211 13.12 -4.94 22.50
N SER A 212 13.98 -5.90 22.18
CA SER A 212 15.33 -5.95 22.76
C SER A 212 16.13 -4.66 22.51
N LEU A 213 17.00 -4.29 23.47
CA LEU A 213 17.85 -3.10 23.34
C LEU A 213 18.83 -3.20 22.16
N GLU A 214 19.29 -4.41 21.85
CA GLU A 214 20.16 -4.68 20.71
C GLU A 214 19.44 -4.37 19.39
N PHE A 215 18.24 -4.93 19.19
CA PHE A 215 17.43 -4.66 18.01
C PHE A 215 17.11 -3.16 17.87
N PHE A 216 16.72 -2.51 18.97
CA PHE A 216 16.45 -1.07 18.96
C PHE A 216 17.66 -0.26 18.52
N ARG A 217 18.85 -0.55 19.05
CA ARG A 217 20.10 0.11 18.65
C ARG A 217 20.46 -0.13 17.19
N GLU A 218 20.17 -1.33 16.67
CA GLU A 218 20.35 -1.62 15.25
C GLU A 218 19.43 -0.79 14.35
N VAL A 219 18.16 -0.64 14.73
CA VAL A 219 17.22 0.21 14.00
C VAL A 219 17.69 1.67 13.99
N VAL A 220 18.06 2.21 15.17
CA VAL A 220 18.61 3.58 15.29
C VAL A 220 19.85 3.74 14.41
N ALA A 221 20.80 2.81 14.47
CA ALA A 221 22.03 2.86 13.69
C ALA A 221 21.76 2.75 12.18
N THR A 222 20.81 1.92 11.77
CA THR A 222 20.39 1.77 10.36
C THR A 222 19.78 3.06 9.86
N CYS A 223 18.85 3.65 10.62
CA CYS A 223 18.25 4.95 10.31
C CYS A 223 19.31 6.05 10.16
N ALA A 224 20.23 6.14 11.12
CA ALA A 224 21.31 7.14 11.06
C ALA A 224 22.20 6.99 9.80
N LYS A 225 22.48 5.76 9.36
CA LYS A 225 23.24 5.52 8.12
C LYS A 225 22.40 5.81 6.87
N ALA A 226 21.14 5.38 6.85
CA ALA A 226 20.20 5.60 5.75
C ALA A 226 19.95 7.09 5.49
N CYS A 227 19.95 7.92 6.53
CA CYS A 227 19.74 9.37 6.44
C CYS A 227 20.98 10.16 6.00
N ARG A 228 22.16 9.52 5.87
CA ARG A 228 23.42 10.23 5.58
C ARG A 228 23.40 10.94 4.22
N ASP A 229 22.85 10.28 3.22
CA ASP A 229 22.67 10.80 1.87
C ASP A 229 21.55 10.00 1.17
N PRO A 230 20.92 10.54 0.11
CA PRO A 230 19.79 9.89 -0.51
C PRO A 230 20.06 8.46 -1.00
N ALA A 231 21.26 8.16 -1.51
CA ALA A 231 21.59 6.86 -2.07
C ALA A 231 21.88 5.80 -0.99
N SER A 232 22.16 6.22 0.24
CA SER A 232 22.36 5.32 1.37
C SER A 232 21.07 4.66 1.84
N ASN A 233 19.90 5.26 1.63
CA ASN A 233 18.63 4.78 2.19
C ASN A 233 18.33 3.31 1.84
N LEU A 234 18.15 3.01 0.55
CA LEU A 234 17.87 1.67 0.09
C LEU A 234 19.01 0.70 0.39
N ARG A 235 20.27 1.14 0.27
CA ARG A 235 21.43 0.28 0.52
C ARG A 235 21.45 -0.22 1.96
N GLU A 236 21.33 0.69 2.93
CA GLU A 236 21.38 0.35 4.34
C GLU A 236 20.12 -0.43 4.77
N MET A 237 18.95 -0.11 4.21
CA MET A 237 17.74 -0.89 4.47
C MET A 237 17.81 -2.29 3.88
N ASN A 238 18.35 -2.47 2.68
CA ASN A 238 18.56 -3.79 2.08
C ASN A 238 19.51 -4.65 2.95
N HIS A 239 20.57 -4.06 3.49
CA HIS A 239 21.45 -4.76 4.43
C HIS A 239 20.73 -5.12 5.73
N PHE A 240 19.89 -4.21 6.26
CA PHE A 240 19.10 -4.46 7.46
C PHE A 240 18.12 -5.62 7.25
N VAL A 241 17.26 -5.57 6.23
CA VAL A 241 16.23 -6.60 5.99
C VAL A 241 16.85 -7.96 5.65
N ALA A 242 18.01 -8.00 4.99
CA ALA A 242 18.70 -9.24 4.68
C ALA A 242 19.14 -10.00 5.95
N ARG A 243 19.55 -9.27 6.99
CA ARG A 243 19.92 -9.88 8.29
C ARG A 243 18.72 -10.48 9.02
N TYR A 244 17.53 -9.92 8.81
CA TYR A 244 16.29 -10.36 9.45
C TYR A 244 15.36 -11.14 8.52
N LYS A 245 15.87 -11.67 7.41
CA LYS A 245 15.06 -12.32 6.36
C LYS A 245 14.10 -13.40 6.90
N THR A 246 14.58 -14.21 7.83
CA THR A 246 13.81 -15.29 8.47
C THR A 246 12.60 -14.80 9.26
N HIS A 247 12.54 -13.52 9.61
CA HIS A 247 11.44 -12.94 10.39
C HIS A 247 10.28 -12.40 9.54
N TRP A 248 10.48 -12.19 8.24
CA TRP A 248 9.47 -11.57 7.36
C TRP A 248 9.17 -12.36 6.08
N GLU A 249 10.05 -13.25 5.61
CA GLU A 249 9.88 -13.91 4.30
C GLU A 249 8.59 -14.74 4.18
N ASN A 250 8.07 -15.29 5.28
CA ASN A 250 6.82 -16.06 5.29
C ASN A 250 5.97 -15.73 6.54
N SER A 251 6.09 -14.50 7.05
CA SER A 251 5.43 -14.10 8.29
C SER A 251 5.24 -12.59 8.37
N ILE A 252 4.29 -12.15 9.20
CA ILE A 252 4.30 -10.77 9.71
C ILE A 252 5.36 -10.73 10.81
N TRP A 253 6.38 -9.89 10.63
CA TRP A 253 7.44 -9.76 11.63
C TRP A 253 6.88 -9.14 12.92
N GLN A 254 6.89 -9.92 14.00
CA GLN A 254 6.66 -9.45 15.37
C GLN A 254 8.02 -9.37 16.08
N PRO A 255 8.66 -8.19 16.18
CA PRO A 255 9.95 -8.08 16.85
C PRO A 255 9.81 -8.29 18.36
N GLU A 256 10.74 -9.04 18.95
CA GLU A 256 10.82 -9.36 20.39
C GLU A 256 11.77 -8.45 21.18
#